data_AF-A0A484X944-F1
#
_entry.id   AF-A0A484X944-F1
#
_cell.length_a   1.000
_cell.length_b   1.000
_cell.length_c   1.000
_cell.angle_alpha   90.00
_cell.angle_beta   90.00
_cell.angle_gamma   90.00
#
_symmetry.space_group_name_H-M   'P 1'
#
loop_
_entity.id
_entity.type
_entity.pdbx_description
1 polymer ?
#
loop_
_entity_poly.entity_id
_entity_poly.type
_entity_poly.pdbx_seq_one_letter_code
_entity_poly.pdbx_strand_id
1 'polypeptide(L)'
;MRTDSQSAFHNSNASYSMSNDLKGGMTNLSGVYGTLLPDNNLNYSVQVGNTQGGNTSSGTSGYSSLNYRGAYGNTNVGYSRSGDSSQIYYGMSGWDYCSC
;
A
#
# COMPACT_ATOMS: atom_id res chain seq x y z
N MET A 1 1.76 -36.30 -3.43
CA MET A 1 1.76 -34.91 -3.92
C MET A 1 2.41 -34.06 -2.84
N ARG A 2 3.69 -33.68 -3.01
CA ARG A 2 4.37 -32.78 -2.08
C ARG A 2 4.18 -31.36 -2.62
N THR A 3 3.30 -30.62 -1.98
CA THR A 3 3.22 -29.18 -2.14
C THR A 3 4.46 -28.59 -1.48
N ASP A 4 5.55 -28.48 -2.23
CA ASP A 4 6.59 -27.51 -1.93
C ASP A 4 6.01 -26.14 -2.26
N SER A 5 5.19 -25.63 -1.34
CA SER A 5 4.76 -24.24 -1.38
C SER A 5 5.98 -23.40 -1.03
N GLN A 6 6.84 -23.15 -2.00
CA GLN A 6 7.76 -22.01 -1.96
C GLN A 6 6.85 -20.76 -2.00
N SER A 7 6.28 -20.41 -0.85
CA SER A 7 5.27 -19.37 -0.72
C SER A 7 5.88 -18.06 -1.19
N ALA A 8 5.52 -17.65 -2.41
CA ALA A 8 5.87 -16.35 -2.97
C ALA A 8 5.35 -15.20 -2.09
N PHE A 9 4.50 -15.50 -1.12
CA PHE A 9 4.05 -14.63 -0.05
C PHE A 9 4.72 -15.06 1.26
N HIS A 10 5.77 -14.34 1.66
CA HIS A 10 6.30 -14.43 3.01
C HIS A 10 5.73 -13.27 3.84
N ASN A 11 5.40 -13.54 5.10
CA ASN A 11 4.98 -12.51 6.05
C ASN A 11 3.77 -11.65 5.62
N SER A 12 2.70 -12.30 5.15
CA SER A 12 1.43 -11.62 4.87
C SER A 12 0.69 -11.30 6.17
N ASN A 13 0.49 -10.01 6.42
CA ASN A 13 -0.26 -9.49 7.55
C ASN A 13 -1.50 -8.77 7.03
N ALA A 14 -2.59 -8.90 7.77
CA ALA A 14 -3.79 -8.10 7.57
C ALA A 14 -3.90 -7.10 8.72
N SER A 15 -4.32 -5.89 8.40
CA SER A 15 -4.60 -4.87 9.39
C SER A 15 -5.93 -4.23 9.10
N TYR A 16 -6.71 -4.09 10.15
CA TYR A 16 -7.99 -3.39 10.12
C TYR A 16 -7.90 -2.26 11.14
N SER A 17 -8.30 -1.06 10.74
CA SER A 17 -8.25 0.12 11.58
C SER A 17 -9.49 0.96 11.35
N MET A 18 -10.13 1.36 12.44
CA MET A 18 -11.33 2.18 12.41
C MET A 18 -11.06 3.42 13.24
N SER A 19 -11.18 4.59 12.63
CA SER A 19 -10.96 5.88 13.30
C SER A 19 -12.24 6.71 13.24
N ASN A 20 -12.51 7.41 14.32
CA ASN A 20 -13.70 8.23 14.45
C ASN A 20 -13.31 9.60 14.97
N ASP A 21 -13.58 10.65 14.20
CA ASP A 21 -13.05 12.00 14.42
C ASP A 21 -13.84 12.80 15.48
N LEU A 22 -14.76 12.17 16.21
CA LEU A 22 -15.73 12.77 17.15
C LEU A 22 -16.62 13.90 16.56
N LYS A 23 -16.35 14.35 15.34
CA LYS A 23 -17.08 15.37 14.57
C LYS A 23 -18.06 14.77 13.56
N GLY A 24 -18.38 13.47 13.70
CA GLY A 24 -19.24 12.73 12.76
C GLY A 24 -18.52 12.17 11.53
N GLY A 25 -17.20 12.27 11.47
CA GLY A 25 -16.35 11.55 10.52
C GLY A 25 -15.96 10.18 11.05
N MET A 26 -16.19 9.15 10.25
CA MET A 26 -15.81 7.76 10.52
C MET A 26 -15.03 7.21 9.33
N THR A 27 -13.85 6.67 9.57
CA THR A 27 -12.99 6.07 8.56
C THR A 27 -12.72 4.61 8.91
N ASN A 28 -13.05 3.70 7.99
CA ASN A 28 -12.80 2.26 8.14
C ASN A 28 -11.76 1.86 7.11
N LEU A 29 -10.62 1.36 7.56
CA LEU A 29 -9.46 1.04 6.75
C LEU A 29 -9.10 -0.43 6.90
N SER A 30 -9.13 -1.16 5.79
CA SER A 30 -8.76 -2.56 5.71
C SER A 30 -7.58 -2.69 4.78
N GLY A 31 -6.47 -3.28 5.23
CA GLY A 31 -5.31 -3.49 4.38
C GLY A 31 -4.64 -4.82 4.61
N VAL A 32 -3.95 -5.28 3.59
CA VAL A 32 -3.07 -6.44 3.61
C VAL A 32 -1.71 -5.99 3.11
N TYR A 33 -0.66 -6.39 3.80
CA TYR A 33 0.70 -6.13 3.40
C TYR A 33 1.57 -7.35 3.65
N GLY A 34 2.63 -7.49 2.88
CA GLY A 34 3.59 -8.55 3.08
C GLY A 34 4.79 -8.38 2.19
N THR A 35 5.63 -9.41 2.13
CA THR A 35 6.79 -9.45 1.25
C THR A 35 6.65 -10.59 0.25
N LEU A 36 7.13 -10.34 -0.98
CA LEU A 36 7.35 -11.34 -1.99
C LEU A 36 8.84 -11.59 -2.17
N LEU A 37 9.14 -12.76 -2.75
CA LEU A 37 10.46 -13.34 -2.97
C LEU A 37 11.12 -13.94 -1.71
N PRO A 38 11.93 -15.01 -1.86
CA PRO A 38 12.65 -15.64 -0.75
C PRO A 38 13.57 -14.67 0.02
N ASP A 39 14.06 -13.62 -0.63
CA ASP A 39 14.90 -12.59 0.01
C ASP A 39 14.12 -11.49 0.72
N ASN A 40 12.78 -11.51 0.73
CA ASN A 40 11.92 -10.45 1.28
C ASN A 40 12.19 -9.03 0.72
N ASN A 41 12.80 -8.96 -0.46
CA ASN A 41 13.24 -7.70 -1.08
C ASN A 41 12.12 -6.93 -1.79
N LEU A 42 10.93 -7.53 -1.95
CA LEU A 42 9.76 -6.89 -2.56
C LEU A 42 8.64 -6.78 -1.52
N ASN A 43 8.35 -5.59 -1.02
CA ASN A 43 7.20 -5.36 -0.16
C ASN A 43 5.98 -4.97 -1.01
N TYR A 44 4.84 -5.54 -0.69
CA TYR A 44 3.55 -5.15 -1.28
C TYR A 44 2.60 -4.76 -0.15
N SER A 45 1.79 -3.73 -0.40
CA SER A 45 0.78 -3.27 0.53
C SER A 45 -0.43 -2.82 -0.26
N VAL A 46 -1.59 -3.36 0.06
CA VAL A 46 -2.87 -2.99 -0.51
C VAL A 46 -3.80 -2.64 0.64
N GLN A 47 -4.40 -1.47 0.58
CA GLN A 47 -5.25 -0.93 1.61
C GLN A 47 -6.47 -0.28 0.97
N VAL A 48 -7.65 -0.60 1.48
CA VAL A 48 -8.92 -0.01 1.07
C VAL A 48 -9.55 0.65 2.28
N GLY A 49 -9.94 1.91 2.13
CA GLY A 49 -10.56 2.73 3.15
C GLY A 49 -11.92 3.23 2.69
N ASN A 50 -12.90 3.22 3.58
CA ASN A 50 -14.15 3.95 3.39
C ASN A 50 -14.20 5.09 4.40
N THR A 51 -14.28 6.31 3.87
CA THR A 51 -14.48 7.51 4.68
C THR A 51 -15.95 7.91 4.60
N GLN A 52 -16.61 7.94 5.75
CA GLN A 52 -18.00 8.32 5.93
C GLN A 52 -18.04 9.56 6.80
N GLY A 53 -18.21 10.73 6.19
CA GLY A 53 -18.28 12.01 6.90
C GLY A 53 -19.73 12.52 6.96
N GLY A 54 -20.22 12.85 8.15
CA GLY A 54 -21.57 13.39 8.37
C GLY A 54 -21.90 14.69 7.61
N ASN A 55 -20.94 15.32 6.90
CA ASN A 55 -21.15 16.52 6.08
C ASN A 55 -20.28 16.58 4.81
N THR A 56 -19.50 15.54 4.52
CA THR A 56 -18.52 15.52 3.41
C THR A 56 -18.69 14.19 2.67
N SER A 57 -18.76 14.26 1.34
CA SER A 57 -19.00 13.14 0.42
C SER A 57 -18.39 11.82 0.91
N SER A 58 -19.21 10.78 1.03
CA SER A 58 -18.76 9.42 1.30
C SER A 58 -17.88 8.96 0.15
N GLY A 59 -16.67 8.52 0.47
CA GLY A 59 -15.65 8.19 -0.52
C GLY A 59 -14.93 6.90 -0.16
N THR A 60 -14.82 6.01 -1.15
CA THR A 60 -13.92 4.87 -1.06
C THR A 60 -12.55 5.28 -1.56
N SER A 61 -11.55 5.13 -0.70
CA SER A 61 -10.13 5.24 -1.01
C SER A 61 -9.51 3.85 -1.14
N GLY A 62 -8.64 3.67 -2.11
CA GLY A 62 -7.92 2.43 -2.37
C GLY A 62 -6.48 2.77 -2.67
N TYR A 63 -5.58 2.23 -1.87
CA TYR A 63 -4.15 2.42 -1.97
C TYR A 63 -3.48 1.07 -2.23
N SER A 64 -2.60 1.01 -3.21
CA SER A 64 -1.81 -0.17 -3.53
C SER A 64 -0.39 0.27 -3.82
N SER A 65 0.59 -0.24 -3.08
CA SER A 65 2.00 0.08 -3.30
C SER A 65 2.86 -1.16 -3.34
N LEU A 66 3.88 -1.10 -4.19
CA LEU A 66 4.93 -2.08 -4.36
C LEU A 66 6.27 -1.37 -4.17
N ASN A 67 7.09 -1.91 -3.30
CA ASN A 67 8.41 -1.38 -2.95
C ASN A 67 9.43 -2.49 -3.19
N TYR A 68 10.37 -2.26 -4.08
CA TYR A 68 11.47 -3.16 -4.33
C TYR A 68 12.77 -2.54 -3.84
N ARG A 69 13.46 -3.23 -2.94
CA ARG A 69 14.73 -2.79 -2.37
C ARG A 69 15.83 -3.70 -2.88
N GLY A 70 16.54 -3.24 -3.90
CA GLY A 70 17.72 -3.91 -4.43
C GLY A 70 19.00 -3.46 -3.70
N ALA A 71 20.09 -4.19 -3.90
CA ALA A 71 21.39 -3.85 -3.32
C ALA A 71 21.96 -2.50 -3.82
N TYR A 72 21.59 -2.08 -5.04
CA TYR A 72 22.14 -0.91 -5.72
C TYR A 72 21.15 0.26 -5.83
N GLY A 73 19.90 0.09 -5.41
CA GLY A 73 18.86 1.10 -5.56
C GLY A 73 17.51 0.61 -5.08
N ASN A 74 16.64 1.56 -4.74
CA ASN A 74 15.28 1.29 -4.28
C ASN A 74 14.29 1.83 -5.30
N THR A 75 13.33 1.01 -5.69
CA THR A 75 12.25 1.41 -6.59
C THR A 75 10.92 1.24 -5.88
N ASN A 76 10.06 2.22 -6.06
CA ASN A 76 8.80 2.36 -5.34
C ASN A 76 7.74 2.70 -6.37
N VAL A 77 6.63 1.99 -6.35
CA VAL A 77 5.45 2.33 -7.14
C VAL A 77 4.23 2.24 -6.26
N GLY A 78 3.37 3.22 -6.35
CA GLY A 78 2.16 3.37 -5.57
C GLY A 78 1.02 3.81 -6.47
N TYR A 79 -0.16 3.33 -6.17
CA TYR A 79 -1.41 3.72 -6.80
C TYR A 79 -2.38 4.08 -5.70
N SER A 80 -2.86 5.31 -5.71
CA SER A 80 -3.86 5.80 -4.76
C SER A 80 -5.07 6.27 -5.54
N ARG A 81 -6.24 5.73 -5.22
CA ARG A 81 -7.51 6.18 -5.76
C ARG A 81 -8.38 6.65 -4.61
N SER A 82 -9.07 7.75 -4.77
CA SER A 82 -10.00 8.31 -3.79
C SER A 82 -11.19 8.90 -4.51
N GLY A 83 -12.33 8.20 -4.47
CA GLY A 83 -13.53 8.59 -5.21
C GLY A 83 -13.28 8.68 -6.72
N ASP A 84 -13.43 9.89 -7.27
CA ASP A 84 -13.19 10.21 -8.68
C ASP A 84 -11.71 10.45 -9.03
N SER A 85 -10.86 10.72 -8.03
CA SER A 85 -9.46 11.04 -8.26
C SER A 85 -8.59 9.80 -8.17
N SER A 86 -7.61 9.68 -9.08
CA SER A 86 -6.56 8.67 -8.99
C SER A 86 -5.19 9.29 -9.22
N GLN A 87 -4.24 8.85 -8.42
CA GLN A 87 -2.86 9.31 -8.42
C GLN A 87 -1.95 8.09 -8.48
N ILE A 88 -0.93 8.17 -9.32
CA ILE A 88 0.08 7.14 -9.45
C ILE A 88 1.40 7.74 -8.99
N TYR A 89 2.02 7.11 -8.01
CA TYR A 89 3.34 7.44 -7.50
C TYR A 89 4.34 6.44 -8.05
N TYR A 90 5.48 6.92 -8.53
CA TYR A 90 6.62 6.09 -8.87
C TYR A 90 7.88 6.86 -8.47
N GLY A 91 8.79 6.19 -7.80
CA GLY A 91 10.00 6.79 -7.26
C GLY A 91 11.14 5.80 -7.32
N MET A 92 12.23 6.19 -7.98
CA MET A 92 13.43 5.38 -8.11
C MET A 92 14.54 6.17 -7.43
N SER A 93 15.04 5.63 -6.32
CA SER A 93 16.11 6.24 -5.54
C SER A 93 17.38 5.44 -5.79
N GLY A 94 18.22 5.93 -6.69
CA GLY A 94 19.60 5.51 -6.90
C GLY A 94 20.55 6.60 -6.44
N TRP A 95 21.77 6.24 -6.05
CA TRP A 95 22.84 7.19 -5.74
C TRP A 95 23.36 7.84 -7.02
N ASP A 96 22.50 8.58 -7.70
CA ASP A 96 22.93 9.47 -8.78
C ASP A 96 22.49 10.89 -8.44
N TYR A 97 23.51 11.72 -8.23
CA TYR A 97 23.42 13.14 -8.10
C TYR A 97 22.64 13.69 -9.30
N CYS A 98 21.43 14.21 -9.08
CA CYS A 98 20.75 15.01 -10.09
C CYS A 98 20.44 16.39 -9.49
N SER A 99 21.42 17.29 -9.66
CA SER A 99 21.14 18.73 -9.75
C SER A 99 20.62 19.00 -11.16
N CYS A 100 19.41 19.55 -11.26
CA CYS A 100 18.94 20.42 -12.35
C CYS A 100 17.65 21.10 -11.89
#